data_AF-A0A948VWY1-F1
#
_entry.id   AF-A0A948VWY1-F1
#
_cell.length_a   1.000
_cell.length_b   1.000
_cell.length_c   1.000
_cell.angle_alpha   90.00
_cell.angle_beta   90.00
_cell.angle_gamma   90.00
#
_symmetry.space_group_name_H-M   'P 1'
#
loop_
_entity.id
_entity.type
_entity.pdbx_description
1 polymer ?
#
loop_
_entity_poly.entity_id
_entity_poly.type
_entity_poly.pdbx_seq_one_letter_code
_entity_poly.pdbx_strand_id
1 'polypeptide(L)'
;MPSVLIIGGARSGKSGFAQELALKRGEPVLFVATATAGDEEMAQRIDQHQRTRPATWSTLEAPTHIGDEIPGQIGEAKVVIVDCITLLLNNVFSRYDHQGEQIAASAVEREVSAEIEGLIGCINRVDAHFIMVTNELGTGLVPPSRVARLYRDLLGRANQRLAEASEEVYLLVAGIPVRIKPS
;
A
#
# COMPACT_ATOMS: atom_id res chain seq x y z
N MET A 1 -14.01 11.62 3.56
CA MET A 1 -13.75 11.90 2.12
C MET A 1 -13.30 10.60 1.53
N PRO A 2 -13.80 10.20 0.34
CA PRO A 2 -13.81 8.79 -0.01
C PRO A 2 -12.43 8.18 -0.12
N SER A 3 -12.12 7.30 0.82
CA SER A 3 -10.97 6.43 0.85
C SER A 3 -11.41 5.00 0.56
N VAL A 4 -10.69 4.34 -0.34
CA VAL A 4 -10.95 2.97 -0.78
C VAL A 4 -9.74 2.11 -0.45
N LEU A 5 -9.96 0.99 0.24
CA LEU A 5 -8.95 -0.04 0.42
C LEU A 5 -9.22 -1.21 -0.53
N ILE A 6 -8.19 -1.63 -1.25
CA ILE A 6 -8.20 -2.79 -2.14
C ILE A 6 -7.25 -3.84 -1.55
N ILE A 7 -7.81 -4.97 -1.14
CA ILE A 7 -7.10 -6.10 -0.53
C ILE A 7 -7.27 -7.37 -1.35
N GLY A 8 -6.30 -8.29 -1.31
CA GLY A 8 -6.39 -9.57 -2.01
C GLY A 8 -5.03 -10.23 -2.24
N GLY A 9 -5.02 -11.45 -2.76
CA GLY A 9 -3.80 -12.23 -2.99
C GLY A 9 -2.85 -11.63 -4.03
N ALA A 10 -1.61 -12.12 -4.07
CA ALA A 10 -0.65 -11.75 -5.11
C ALA A 10 -1.23 -12.06 -6.51
N ARG A 11 -1.01 -11.16 -7.48
CA ARG A 11 -1.52 -11.28 -8.87
C ARG A 11 -3.05 -11.41 -8.98
N SER A 12 -3.81 -10.94 -7.99
CA SER A 12 -5.29 -10.98 -8.04
C SER A 12 -5.95 -9.85 -8.85
N GLY A 13 -5.17 -8.96 -9.48
CA GLY A 13 -5.69 -7.84 -10.30
C GLY A 13 -5.84 -6.51 -9.57
N LYS A 14 -5.33 -6.37 -8.33
CA LYS A 14 -5.49 -5.16 -7.50
C LYS A 14 -5.07 -3.86 -8.14
N SER A 15 -3.84 -3.80 -8.64
CA SER A 15 -3.31 -2.57 -9.25
C SER A 15 -4.12 -2.16 -10.48
N GLY A 16 -4.57 -3.13 -11.30
CA GLY A 16 -5.41 -2.84 -12.46
C GLY A 16 -6.77 -2.24 -12.07
N PHE A 17 -7.42 -2.81 -11.06
CA PHE A 17 -8.67 -2.28 -10.54
C PHE A 17 -8.51 -0.90 -9.87
N ALA A 18 -7.41 -0.70 -9.12
CA ALA A 18 -7.07 0.61 -8.55
C ALA A 18 -6.94 1.68 -9.64
N GLN A 19 -6.29 1.34 -10.75
CA GLN A 19 -6.16 2.24 -11.90
C GLN A 19 -7.49 2.49 -12.59
N GLU A 20 -8.33 1.47 -12.76
CA GLU A 20 -9.68 1.62 -13.32
C GLU A 20 -10.55 2.57 -12.48
N LEU A 21 -10.52 2.44 -11.16
CA LEU A 21 -11.24 3.34 -10.25
C LEU A 21 -10.74 4.78 -10.38
N ALA A 22 -9.43 5.00 -10.45
CA ALA A 22 -8.85 6.33 -10.64
C ALA A 22 -9.22 6.94 -12.02
N LEU A 23 -9.17 6.13 -13.08
CA LEU A 23 -9.52 6.59 -14.43
C LEU A 23 -11.00 6.97 -14.57
N LYS A 24 -11.90 6.21 -13.93
CA LYS A 24 -13.35 6.54 -13.91
C LYS A 24 -13.65 7.90 -13.29
N ARG A 25 -12.77 8.38 -12.40
CA ARG A 25 -12.89 9.71 -11.80
C ARG A 25 -12.51 10.85 -12.74
N GLY A 26 -11.70 10.59 -13.76
CA GLY A 26 -11.30 11.60 -14.75
C GLY A 26 -10.53 12.79 -14.18
N GLU A 27 -9.91 12.63 -13.01
CA GLU A 27 -9.24 13.66 -12.25
C GLU A 27 -7.71 13.46 -12.26
N PRO A 28 -6.90 14.51 -12.00
CA PRO A 28 -5.45 14.37 -11.92
C PRO A 28 -5.04 13.41 -10.78
N VAL A 29 -4.09 12.52 -11.07
CA VAL A 29 -3.69 11.42 -10.19
C VAL A 29 -2.25 11.58 -9.73
N LEU A 30 -2.02 11.41 -8.43
CA LEU A 30 -0.71 11.13 -7.85
C LEU A 30 -0.60 9.64 -7.55
N PHE A 31 0.37 8.97 -8.18
CA PHE A 31 0.72 7.58 -7.86
C PHE A 31 1.89 7.55 -6.88
N VAL A 32 1.69 6.94 -5.72
CA VAL A 32 2.70 6.75 -4.68
C VAL A 32 3.25 5.34 -4.79
N ALA A 33 4.48 5.24 -5.30
CA ALA A 33 5.20 4.00 -5.46
C ALA A 33 6.04 3.72 -4.20
N THR A 34 5.69 2.67 -3.47
CA THR A 34 6.47 2.21 -2.30
C THR A 34 7.49 1.13 -2.65
N ALA A 35 7.43 0.60 -3.88
CA ALA A 35 8.36 -0.41 -4.35
C ALA A 35 9.78 0.14 -4.49
N THR A 36 10.77 -0.62 -4.01
CA THR A 36 12.19 -0.37 -4.24
C THR A 36 12.76 -1.47 -5.13
N ALA A 37 13.61 -1.11 -6.09
CA ALA A 37 14.31 -2.09 -6.92
C ALA A 37 15.39 -2.79 -6.07
N GLY A 38 15.01 -3.87 -5.38
CA GLY A 38 15.93 -4.66 -4.56
C GLY A 38 16.65 -5.76 -5.35
N ASP A 39 15.96 -6.36 -6.32
CA ASP A 39 16.48 -7.38 -7.22
C ASP A 39 15.98 -7.15 -8.67
N GLU A 40 16.53 -7.92 -9.61
CA GLU A 40 16.20 -7.78 -11.04
C GLU A 40 14.74 -8.14 -11.34
N GLU A 41 14.15 -9.09 -10.59
CA GLU A 41 12.74 -9.46 -10.75
C GLU A 41 11.83 -8.28 -10.35
N MET A 42 12.11 -7.63 -9.23
CA MET A 42 11.40 -6.45 -8.76
C MET A 42 11.61 -5.28 -9.71
N ALA A 43 12.83 -5.10 -10.26
CA ALA A 43 13.10 -4.07 -11.25
C ALA A 43 12.24 -4.25 -12.52
N GLN A 44 12.14 -5.48 -13.04
CA GLN A 44 11.28 -5.80 -14.19
C GLN A 44 9.80 -5.57 -13.89
N ARG A 45 9.35 -5.94 -12.69
CA ARG A 45 7.97 -5.68 -12.23
C ARG A 45 7.69 -4.19 -12.16
N ILE A 46 8.60 -3.41 -11.58
CA ILE A 46 8.50 -1.95 -11.51
C ILE A 46 8.36 -1.40 -12.93
N ASP A 47 9.28 -1.72 -13.84
CA ASP A 47 9.25 -1.25 -15.22
C ASP A 47 7.93 -1.59 -15.93
N GLN A 48 7.43 -2.83 -15.79
CA GLN A 48 6.13 -3.21 -16.33
C GLN A 48 4.99 -2.36 -15.76
N HIS A 49 4.96 -2.14 -14.44
CA HIS A 49 3.99 -1.27 -13.80
C HIS A 49 4.12 0.17 -14.29
N GLN A 50 5.33 0.70 -14.46
CA GLN A 50 5.57 2.04 -14.98
C GLN A 50 4.96 2.21 -16.38
N ARG A 51 5.16 1.22 -17.28
CA ARG A 51 4.64 1.25 -18.66
C ARG A 51 3.12 1.18 -18.75
N THR A 52 2.46 0.53 -17.79
CA THR A 52 0.99 0.40 -17.79
C THR A 52 0.27 1.64 -17.28
N ARG A 53 0.97 2.55 -16.59
CA ARG A 53 0.38 3.76 -16.03
C ARG A 53 0.21 4.83 -17.12
N PRO A 54 -0.89 5.61 -17.08
CA PRO A 54 -1.02 6.78 -17.94
C PRO A 54 0.14 7.76 -17.72
N ALA A 55 0.75 8.23 -18.81
CA ALA A 55 1.87 9.19 -18.77
C ALA A 55 1.47 10.55 -18.17
N THR A 56 0.17 10.83 -18.05
CA THR A 56 -0.37 12.04 -17.43
C THR A 56 -0.35 12.02 -15.91
N TRP A 57 -0.05 10.87 -15.28
CA TRP A 57 -0.03 10.74 -13.83
C TRP A 57 1.31 11.19 -13.26
N SER A 58 1.26 11.97 -12.18
CA SER A 58 2.45 12.26 -11.37
C SER A 58 2.82 11.03 -10.55
N THR A 59 4.11 10.78 -10.36
CA THR A 59 4.61 9.70 -9.50
C THR A 59 5.44 10.27 -8.36
N LEU A 60 5.14 9.83 -7.14
CA LEU A 60 5.98 9.99 -5.96
C LEU A 60 6.61 8.64 -5.62
N GLU A 61 7.93 8.54 -5.68
CA GLU A 61 8.67 7.37 -5.21
C GLU A 61 9.03 7.58 -3.73
N ALA A 62 8.30 6.92 -2.84
CA ALA A 62 8.44 7.09 -1.40
C ALA A 62 8.37 5.71 -0.72
N PRO A 63 9.53 5.11 -0.33
CA PRO A 63 9.56 3.78 0.24
C PRO A 63 8.99 3.72 1.66
N THR A 64 9.04 4.81 2.42
CA THR A 64 8.48 5.00 3.76
C THR A 64 8.03 6.45 3.92
N HIS A 65 7.46 6.80 5.08
CA HIS A 65 7.05 8.16 5.45
C HIS A 65 6.06 8.79 4.47
N ILE A 66 5.26 7.96 3.79
CA ILE A 66 4.37 8.41 2.71
C ILE A 66 3.32 9.42 3.18
N GLY A 67 2.87 9.32 4.43
CA GLY A 67 1.91 10.27 5.02
C GLY A 67 2.47 11.69 5.17
N ASP A 68 3.79 11.83 5.28
CA ASP A 68 4.48 13.12 5.38
C ASP A 68 4.85 13.67 4.00
N GLU A 69 5.17 12.79 3.04
CA GLU A 69 5.58 13.19 1.69
C GLU A 69 4.42 13.60 0.78
N ILE A 70 3.28 12.90 0.86
CA ILE A 70 2.11 13.15 -0.01
C ILE A 70 1.65 14.61 0.03
N PRO A 71 1.45 15.27 1.20
CA PRO A 71 0.99 16.66 1.25
C PRO A 71 1.88 17.65 0.51
N GLY A 72 3.20 17.41 0.47
CA GLY A 72 4.16 18.27 -0.22
C GLY A 72 4.24 18.05 -1.73
N GLN A 73 3.77 16.90 -2.21
CA GLN A 73 3.92 16.45 -3.60
C GLN A 73 2.59 16.27 -4.34
N ILE A 74 1.46 16.45 -3.66
CA ILE A 74 0.14 16.22 -4.25
C ILE A 74 -0.19 17.19 -5.39
N GLY A 75 0.29 18.44 -5.33
CA GLY A 75 0.03 19.44 -6.36
C GLY A 75 -1.48 19.61 -6.62
N GLU A 76 -1.89 19.43 -7.88
CA GLU A 76 -3.30 19.51 -8.32
C GLU A 76 -4.02 18.15 -8.29
N ALA A 77 -3.35 17.07 -7.84
CA ALA A 77 -3.96 15.75 -7.81
C ALA A 77 -5.18 15.71 -6.89
N LYS A 78 -6.27 15.15 -7.40
CA LYS A 78 -7.52 14.89 -6.67
C LYS A 78 -7.73 13.41 -6.38
N VAL A 79 -6.88 12.55 -6.93
CA VAL A 79 -6.82 11.12 -6.62
C VAL A 79 -5.39 10.75 -6.24
N VAL A 80 -5.24 10.00 -5.15
CA VAL A 80 -3.97 9.44 -4.70
C VAL A 80 -4.07 7.93 -4.70
N ILE A 81 -3.18 7.25 -5.43
CA ILE A 81 -3.06 5.78 -5.40
C ILE A 81 -1.81 5.42 -4.63
N VAL A 82 -1.94 4.56 -3.61
CA VAL A 82 -0.80 3.99 -2.87
C VAL A 82 -0.65 2.52 -3.23
N ASP A 83 0.41 2.17 -3.96
CA ASP A 83 0.70 0.79 -4.40
C ASP A 83 2.17 0.43 -4.02
N CYS A 84 2.40 -0.35 -2.96
CA CYS A 84 1.42 -0.91 -2.01
C CYS A 84 1.87 -0.85 -0.55
N ILE A 85 0.89 -0.97 0.35
CA ILE A 85 1.08 -1.07 1.80
C ILE A 85 1.97 -2.27 2.17
N THR A 86 1.90 -3.36 1.40
CA THR A 86 2.75 -4.53 1.62
C THR A 86 4.24 -4.20 1.46
N LEU A 87 4.60 -3.45 0.41
CA LEU A 87 5.99 -3.04 0.19
C LEU A 87 6.42 -1.92 1.16
N LEU A 88 5.50 -1.04 1.56
CA LEU A 88 5.76 -0.08 2.64
C LEU A 88 6.23 -0.78 3.92
N LEU A 89 5.46 -1.79 4.38
CA LEU A 89 5.85 -2.57 5.55
C LEU A 89 7.15 -3.34 5.32
N ASN A 90 7.37 -3.86 4.11
CA ASN A 90 8.61 -4.57 3.78
C ASN A 90 9.82 -3.62 3.92
N ASN A 91 9.72 -2.39 3.44
CA ASN A 91 10.79 -1.40 3.54
C ASN A 91 11.11 -1.05 5.00
N VAL A 92 10.11 -0.97 5.88
CA VAL A 92 10.33 -0.83 7.33
C VAL A 92 11.10 -2.02 7.86
N PHE A 93 10.68 -3.25 7.56
CA PHE A 93 11.35 -4.47 8.02
C PHE A 93 12.81 -4.56 7.56
N SER A 94 13.10 -4.21 6.31
CA SER A 94 14.45 -4.25 5.74
C SER A 94 15.45 -3.36 6.47
N ARG A 95 14.99 -2.29 7.16
CA ARG A 95 15.85 -1.43 7.99
C ARG A 95 16.39 -2.13 9.24
N TYR A 96 15.68 -3.16 9.71
CA TYR A 96 16.02 -3.92 10.92
C TYR A 96 16.60 -5.30 10.61
N ASP A 97 16.77 -5.64 9.33
CA ASP A 97 17.42 -6.87 8.90
C ASP A 97 18.94 -6.68 8.92
N HIS A 98 19.51 -6.56 10.12
CA HIS A 98 20.95 -6.57 10.33
C HIS A 98 21.41 -8.02 10.48
N GLN A 99 22.24 -8.48 9.52
CA GLN A 99 22.75 -9.84 9.38
C GLN A 99 23.27 -10.44 10.71
N GLY A 100 22.38 -11.07 11.49
CA GLY A 100 22.70 -11.79 12.72
C GLY A 100 22.09 -11.23 14.00
N GLU A 101 21.48 -10.04 14.00
CA GLU A 101 20.77 -9.51 15.16
C GLU A 101 19.30 -9.91 15.17
N GLN A 102 18.78 -10.19 16.37
CA GLN A 102 17.37 -10.51 16.54
C GLN A 102 16.55 -9.25 16.29
N ILE A 103 15.69 -9.26 15.26
CA ILE A 103 14.78 -8.14 14.96
C ILE A 103 14.12 -7.66 16.26
N ALA A 104 14.33 -6.40 16.59
CA ALA A 104 13.68 -5.72 17.71
C ALA A 104 12.19 -5.54 17.38
N ALA A 105 11.39 -6.58 17.63
CA ALA A 105 9.98 -6.64 17.22
C ALA A 105 9.17 -5.41 17.66
N SER A 106 9.43 -4.87 18.85
CA SER A 106 8.78 -3.67 19.37
C SER A 106 9.21 -2.37 18.67
N ALA A 107 10.42 -2.31 18.10
CA ALA A 107 10.84 -1.18 17.28
C ALA A 107 10.14 -1.22 15.91
N VAL A 108 10.15 -2.38 15.25
CA VAL A 108 9.45 -2.59 13.97
C VAL A 108 7.95 -2.32 14.11
N GLU A 109 7.31 -2.84 15.16
CA GLU A 109 5.88 -2.62 15.39
C GLU A 109 5.54 -1.14 15.57
N ARG A 110 6.39 -0.39 16.29
CA ARG A 110 6.20 1.07 16.46
C ARG A 110 6.35 1.82 15.14
N GLU A 111 7.35 1.48 14.33
CA GLU A 111 7.57 2.14 13.04
C GLU A 111 6.47 1.80 12.03
N VAL A 112 6.06 0.53 11.93
CA VAL A 112 4.90 0.14 11.12
C VAL A 112 3.63 0.87 11.57
N SER A 113 3.39 0.97 12.88
CA SER A 113 2.25 1.71 13.40
C SER A 113 2.33 3.19 13.04
N ALA A 114 3.51 3.80 13.14
CA ALA A 114 3.72 5.19 12.78
C ALA A 114 3.47 5.45 11.28
N GLU A 115 3.93 4.56 10.39
CA GLU A 115 3.65 4.64 8.95
C GLU A 115 2.14 4.62 8.65
N ILE A 116 1.42 3.68 9.28
CA ILE A 116 -0.02 3.51 9.04
C ILE A 116 -0.81 4.68 9.62
N GLU A 117 -0.52 5.11 10.85
CA GLU A 117 -1.20 6.26 11.45
C GLU A 117 -0.84 7.57 10.73
N GLY A 118 0.40 7.71 10.22
CA GLY A 118 0.81 8.84 9.38
C GLY A 118 0.01 8.89 8.07
N LEU A 119 -0.17 7.74 7.39
CA LEU A 119 -1.03 7.65 6.21
C LEU A 119 -2.49 7.97 6.53
N ILE A 120 -3.05 7.44 7.63
CA ILE A 120 -4.42 7.75 8.06
C ILE A 120 -4.58 9.25 8.35
N GLY A 121 -3.62 9.86 9.04
CA GLY A 121 -3.58 11.30 9.29
C GLY A 121 -3.53 12.11 7.99
N CYS A 122 -2.77 11.65 6.99
CA CYS A 122 -2.73 12.24 5.66
C CYS A 122 -4.10 12.16 4.95
N ILE A 123 -4.74 10.98 4.94
CA ILE A 123 -6.07 10.76 4.35
C ILE A 123 -7.10 11.74 4.93
N ASN A 124 -7.04 11.99 6.24
CA ASN A 124 -7.98 12.89 6.92
C ASN A 124 -7.72 14.38 6.66
N ARG A 125 -6.50 14.76 6.26
CA ARG A 125 -6.09 16.17 6.10
C ARG A 125 -6.08 16.62 4.65
N VAL A 126 -5.83 15.71 3.71
CA VAL A 126 -5.62 16.02 2.30
C VAL A 126 -6.94 15.89 1.53
N ASP A 127 -7.30 16.94 0.79
CA ASP A 127 -8.50 17.00 -0.05
C ASP A 127 -8.31 16.21 -1.38
N ALA A 128 -8.29 14.88 -1.26
CA ALA A 128 -8.18 13.96 -2.38
C ALA A 128 -8.85 12.61 -2.07
N HIS A 129 -9.19 11.87 -3.13
CA HIS A 129 -9.66 10.50 -3.05
C HIS A 129 -8.48 9.53 -2.93
N PHE A 130 -8.42 8.77 -1.84
CA PHE A 130 -7.34 7.82 -1.63
C PHE A 130 -7.75 6.41 -2.06
N ILE A 131 -6.89 5.75 -2.83
CA ILE A 131 -7.02 4.35 -3.24
C ILE A 131 -5.77 3.62 -2.74
N MET A 132 -5.93 2.76 -1.75
CA MET A 132 -4.83 2.03 -1.12
C MET A 132 -4.84 0.57 -1.55
N VAL A 133 -3.69 0.06 -2.00
CA VAL A 133 -3.53 -1.34 -2.40
C VAL A 133 -2.71 -2.09 -1.35
N THR A 134 -3.20 -3.25 -0.92
CA THR A 134 -2.50 -4.14 0.02
C THR A 134 -2.73 -5.60 -0.32
N ASN A 135 -1.78 -6.47 0.05
CA ASN A 135 -1.95 -7.91 -0.05
C ASN A 135 -2.67 -8.48 1.17
N GLU A 136 -3.43 -9.56 0.93
CA GLU A 136 -3.86 -10.46 2.00
C GLU A 136 -2.86 -11.63 2.13
N LEU A 137 -2.32 -11.87 3.33
CA LEU A 137 -1.34 -12.92 3.63
C LEU A 137 -1.75 -13.83 4.82
N GLY A 138 -2.84 -13.53 5.51
CA GLY A 138 -3.34 -14.25 6.69
C GLY A 138 -4.16 -15.51 6.40
N THR A 139 -4.57 -15.74 5.15
CA THR A 139 -5.40 -16.89 4.73
C THR A 139 -4.62 -18.17 4.42
N GLY A 140 -3.31 -18.20 4.67
CA GLY A 140 -2.42 -19.36 4.45
C GLY A 140 -1.95 -20.06 5.73
N LEU A 141 -0.94 -20.93 5.58
CA LEU A 141 -0.28 -21.59 6.71
C LEU A 141 0.52 -20.60 7.57
N VAL A 142 0.76 -20.97 8.83
CA VAL A 142 1.65 -20.20 9.72
C VAL A 142 3.10 -20.31 9.22
N PRO A 143 3.79 -19.19 8.91
CA PRO A 143 5.18 -19.26 8.45
C PRO A 143 6.12 -19.88 9.50
N PRO A 144 7.14 -20.65 9.09
CA PRO A 144 8.12 -21.22 10.01
C PRO A 144 9.08 -20.16 10.59
N SER A 145 9.38 -19.10 9.83
CA SER A 145 10.24 -18.00 10.27
C SER A 145 9.50 -17.07 11.25
N ARG A 146 10.17 -16.70 12.35
CA ARG A 146 9.66 -15.71 13.32
C ARG A 146 9.40 -14.35 12.66
N VAL A 147 10.30 -13.93 11.76
CA VAL A 147 10.19 -12.66 11.03
C VAL A 147 8.97 -12.68 10.13
N ALA A 148 8.77 -13.78 9.39
CA ALA A 148 7.62 -13.92 8.50
C ALA A 148 6.28 -13.95 9.28
N ARG A 149 6.24 -14.57 10.47
CA ARG A 149 5.07 -14.49 11.36
C ARG A 149 4.79 -13.06 11.81
N LEU A 150 5.82 -12.36 12.30
CA LEU A 150 5.69 -10.97 12.74
C LEU A 150 5.22 -10.06 11.60
N TYR A 151 5.77 -10.21 10.40
CA TYR A 151 5.38 -9.48 9.21
C TYR A 151 3.91 -9.71 8.86
N ARG A 152 3.50 -10.98 8.77
CA ARG A 152 2.10 -11.35 8.51
C ARG A 152 1.15 -10.72 9.53
N ASP A 153 1.49 -10.82 10.81
CA ASP A 153 0.63 -10.34 11.89
C ASP A 153 0.55 -8.80 11.91
N LEU A 154 1.65 -8.10 11.62
CA LEU A 154 1.67 -6.64 11.50
C LEU A 154 0.94 -6.14 10.25
N LEU A 155 1.10 -6.79 9.10
CA LEU A 155 0.33 -6.47 7.89
C LEU A 155 -1.16 -6.68 8.11
N GLY A 156 -1.55 -7.76 8.81
CA GLY A 156 -2.95 -7.99 9.19
C GLY A 156 -3.52 -6.88 10.08
N ARG A 157 -2.74 -6.34 11.03
CA ARG A 157 -3.15 -5.19 11.86
C ARG A 157 -3.22 -3.89 11.05
N ALA A 158 -2.24 -3.65 10.20
CA ALA A 158 -2.23 -2.50 9.29
C ALA A 158 -3.47 -2.50 8.37
N ASN A 159 -3.78 -3.65 7.76
CA ASN A 159 -4.96 -3.82 6.91
C ASN A 159 -6.26 -3.54 7.67
N GLN A 160 -6.38 -3.97 8.93
CA GLN A 160 -7.55 -3.66 9.77
C GLN A 160 -7.70 -2.16 10.03
N ARG A 161 -6.62 -1.47 10.40
CA ARG A 161 -6.63 -0.01 10.64
C ARG A 161 -7.00 0.77 9.39
N LEU A 162 -6.45 0.39 8.23
CA LEU A 162 -6.79 1.03 6.96
C LEU A 162 -8.24 0.72 6.54
N ALA A 163 -8.73 -0.50 6.76
CA ALA A 163 -10.12 -0.87 6.45
C ALA A 163 -11.12 -0.11 7.34
N GLU A 164 -10.77 0.14 8.60
CA GLU A 164 -11.54 0.96 9.52
C GLU A 164 -11.62 2.41 9.01
N ALA A 165 -10.49 2.98 8.62
CA ALA A 165 -10.37 4.34 8.09
C ALA A 165 -10.88 4.52 6.64
N SER A 166 -11.18 3.42 5.93
CA SER A 166 -11.68 3.46 4.54
C SER A 166 -13.19 3.54 4.48
N GLU A 167 -13.76 4.33 3.58
CA GLU A 167 -15.21 4.32 3.33
C GLU A 167 -15.63 3.02 2.63
N GLU A 168 -14.81 2.53 1.70
CA GLU A 168 -15.05 1.28 0.99
C GLU A 168 -13.89 0.31 1.11
N VAL A 169 -14.20 -0.99 1.12
CA VAL A 169 -13.19 -2.04 1.07
C VAL A 169 -13.59 -3.08 0.02
N TYR A 170 -12.65 -3.38 -0.88
CA TYR A 170 -12.79 -4.40 -1.91
C TYR A 170 -11.82 -5.55 -1.67
N LEU A 171 -12.33 -6.77 -1.66
CA LEU A 171 -11.55 -8.00 -1.78
C LEU A 171 -11.46 -8.39 -3.27
N LEU A 172 -10.25 -8.52 -3.79
CA LEU A 172 -10.03 -8.89 -5.19
C LEU A 172 -9.55 -10.33 -5.33
N VAL A 173 -10.33 -11.10 -6.07
CA VAL A 173 -10.11 -12.53 -6.32
C VAL A 173 -10.19 -12.78 -7.82
N ALA A 174 -9.12 -13.29 -8.42
CA ALA A 174 -9.05 -13.61 -9.85
C ALA A 174 -9.48 -12.45 -10.78
N GLY A 175 -9.14 -11.21 -10.42
CA GLY A 175 -9.51 -10.00 -11.18
C GLY A 175 -10.93 -9.50 -10.90
N ILE A 176 -11.71 -10.18 -10.07
CA ILE A 176 -13.09 -9.83 -9.75
C ILE A 176 -13.13 -9.03 -8.43
N PRO A 177 -13.63 -7.78 -8.44
CA PRO A 177 -13.78 -7.00 -7.23
C PRO A 177 -15.03 -7.41 -6.45
N VAL A 178 -14.86 -7.76 -5.17
CA VAL A 178 -15.94 -8.03 -4.22
C VAL A 178 -15.96 -6.91 -3.18
N ARG A 179 -16.98 -6.05 -3.21
CA ARG A 179 -17.15 -4.99 -2.20
C ARG A 179 -17.59 -5.61 -0.88
N ILE A 180 -16.72 -5.57 0.13
CA ILE A 180 -16.93 -6.18 1.45
C ILE A 180 -17.26 -5.15 2.55
N LYS A 181 -16.98 -3.86 2.31
CA LYS A 181 -17.49 -2.74 3.11
C LYS A 181 -18.16 -1.74 2.16
N PRO A 182 -19.50 -1.57 2.23
CA PRO A 182 -20.20 -0.53 1.48
C PRO A 182 -20.13 0.82 2.22
N SER A 183 -20.18 1.90 1.43
CA SER A 183 -20.37 3.29 1.87
C SER A 183 -21.70 3.52 2.59
#